data_AF-A0A3A6NJ82-F1
#
_entry.id   AF-A0A3A6NJ82-F1
#
_cell.length_a   1.000
_cell.length_b   1.000
_cell.length_c   1.000
_cell.angle_alpha   90.00
_cell.angle_beta   90.00
_cell.angle_gamma   90.00
#
_symmetry.space_group_name_H-M   'P 1'
#
loop_
_entity.id
_entity.type
_entity.pdbx_description
1 polymer ?
#
loop_
_entity_poly.entity_id
_entity_poly.type
_entity_poly.pdbx_seq_one_letter_code
_entity_poly.pdbx_strand_id
1 'polypeptide(L)'
;EIFRLTRGYPYFLQEWGYQAWNHASVSPITLQVVQEASDLVSRRLDENFFRVRFDRLTPREKMFLRAMAELGAGPYRTGDVADKLKVKISTLGPLRAGLIKKGMVYSPSYGDMAFTVPLFDEFIRRAIPRLET
;
A
#
# COMPACT_ATOMS: atom_id res chain seq x y z
N GLU A 1 -14.13 14.14 2.28
CA GLU A 1 -12.67 14.03 2.11
C GLU A 1 -12.07 12.78 2.76
N ILE A 2 -12.22 12.56 4.07
CA ILE A 2 -11.63 11.39 4.77
C ILE A 2 -11.93 10.06 4.05
N PHE A 3 -13.19 9.80 3.66
CA PHE A 3 -13.54 8.59 2.91
C PHE A 3 -12.73 8.41 1.60
N ARG A 4 -12.47 9.51 0.89
CA ARG A 4 -11.69 9.51 -0.36
C ARG A 4 -10.24 9.14 -0.09
N LEU A 5 -9.62 9.74 0.94
CA LEU A 5 -8.22 9.48 1.33
C LEU A 5 -8.00 8.04 1.79
N THR A 6 -8.95 7.51 2.55
CA THR A 6 -8.85 6.17 3.16
C THR A 6 -9.32 5.06 2.23
N ARG A 7 -9.95 5.41 1.10
CA ARG A 7 -10.67 4.50 0.20
C ARG A 7 -11.66 3.60 0.96
N GLY A 8 -12.27 4.13 2.02
CA GLY A 8 -13.22 3.43 2.87
C GLY A 8 -12.63 2.35 3.80
N TYR A 9 -11.30 2.21 3.90
CA TYR A 9 -10.70 1.20 4.75
C TYR A 9 -10.92 1.53 6.25
N PRO A 10 -11.60 0.66 7.03
CA PRO A 10 -12.08 1.02 8.37
C PRO A 10 -11.01 1.52 9.33
N TYR A 11 -9.85 0.88 9.36
CA TYR A 11 -8.75 1.31 10.23
C TYR A 11 -8.20 2.69 9.83
N PHE A 12 -8.13 3.00 8.52
CA PHE A 12 -7.66 4.31 8.08
C PHE A 12 -8.71 5.38 8.33
N LEU A 13 -10.01 5.07 8.19
CA LEU A 13 -11.10 5.97 8.62
C LEU A 13 -10.95 6.37 10.08
N GLN A 14 -10.63 5.40 10.95
CA GLN A 14 -10.41 5.64 12.37
C GLN A 14 -9.17 6.50 12.63
N GLU A 15 -8.03 6.20 12.00
CA GLU A 15 -6.80 6.98 12.21
C GLU A 15 -6.97 8.42 11.71
N TRP A 16 -7.55 8.64 10.52
CA TRP A 16 -7.85 9.99 10.03
C TRP A 16 -8.84 10.73 10.92
N GLY A 17 -9.90 10.05 11.37
CA GLY A 17 -10.87 10.63 12.29
C GLY A 17 -10.23 11.04 13.61
N TYR A 18 -9.39 10.19 14.19
CA TYR A 18 -8.67 10.47 15.44
C TYR A 18 -7.72 11.66 15.29
N GLN A 19 -6.90 11.72 14.23
CA GLN A 19 -5.97 12.83 14.05
C GLN A 19 -6.72 14.14 13.74
N ALA A 20 -7.74 14.11 12.88
CA ALA A 20 -8.53 15.31 12.57
C ALA A 20 -9.27 15.85 13.80
N TRP A 21 -9.80 14.96 14.66
CA TRP A 21 -10.44 15.36 15.91
C TRP A 21 -9.47 16.04 16.86
N ASN A 22 -8.27 15.50 17.04
CA ASN A 22 -7.26 16.07 17.94
C ASN A 22 -6.57 17.32 17.37
N HIS A 23 -6.56 17.50 16.05
CA HIS A 23 -6.00 18.69 15.40
C HIS A 23 -6.99 19.87 15.38
N ALA A 24 -8.30 19.60 15.44
CA ALA A 24 -9.31 20.66 15.49
C ALA A 24 -9.28 21.40 16.84
N SER A 25 -9.12 22.72 16.79
CA SER A 25 -9.27 23.58 17.98
C SER A 25 -10.73 23.92 18.29
N VAL A 26 -11.60 23.89 17.28
CA VAL A 26 -13.03 24.23 17.38
C VAL A 26 -13.87 23.34 16.49
N SER A 27 -15.16 23.23 16.81
CA SER A 27 -16.17 22.59 15.97
C SER A 27 -16.83 23.61 15.04
N PRO A 28 -17.20 23.25 13.79
CA PRO A 28 -17.02 21.94 13.15
C PRO A 28 -15.61 21.71 12.61
N ILE A 29 -15.22 20.43 12.46
CA ILE A 29 -13.95 20.04 11.80
C ILE A 29 -14.02 20.43 10.32
N THR A 30 -13.14 21.35 9.91
CA THR A 30 -13.11 21.87 8.54
C THR A 30 -12.30 20.97 7.60
N LEU A 31 -12.46 21.18 6.28
CA LEU A 31 -11.61 20.52 5.28
C LEU A 31 -10.13 20.82 5.49
N GLN A 32 -9.80 22.05 5.87
CA GLN A 32 -8.42 22.47 6.13
C GLN A 32 -7.80 21.66 7.28
N VAL A 33 -8.53 21.48 8.39
CA VAL A 33 -8.07 20.63 9.51
C VAL A 33 -7.78 19.20 9.03
N VAL A 34 -8.64 18.63 8.20
CA VAL A 34 -8.43 17.28 7.65
C VAL A 34 -7.18 17.22 6.77
N GLN A 35 -6.95 18.23 5.92
CA GLN A 35 -5.78 18.31 5.05
C GLN A 35 -4.49 18.43 5.86
N GLU A 36 -4.45 19.33 6.86
CA GLU A 36 -3.30 19.51 7.74
C GLU A 36 -3.00 18.24 8.56
N ALA A 37 -4.02 17.58 9.09
CA ALA A 37 -3.86 16.33 9.81
C ALA A 37 -3.40 15.15 8.91
N SER A 38 -3.68 15.20 7.60
CA SER A 38 -3.40 14.09 6.68
C SER A 38 -1.91 13.78 6.52
N ASP A 39 -1.05 14.81 6.60
CA ASP A 39 0.40 14.62 6.54
C ASP A 39 0.94 13.88 7.77
N LEU A 40 0.34 14.13 8.94
CA LEU A 40 0.66 13.41 10.17
C LEU A 40 0.16 11.97 10.08
N VAL A 41 -1.08 11.75 9.63
CA VAL A 41 -1.65 10.40 9.48
C VAL A 41 -0.81 9.55 8.52
N SER A 42 -0.43 10.12 7.38
CA SER A 42 0.37 9.41 6.36
C SER A 42 1.71 8.94 6.92
N ARG A 43 2.41 9.80 7.67
CA ARG A 43 3.66 9.43 8.36
C ARG A 43 3.45 8.33 9.39
N ARG A 44 2.40 8.43 10.20
CA ARG A 44 2.06 7.41 11.21
C ARG A 44 1.72 6.07 10.60
N LEU A 45 0.99 6.04 9.47
CA LEU A 45 0.71 4.81 8.74
C LEU A 45 1.97 4.21 8.14
N ASP A 46 2.84 5.04 7.56
CA ASP A 46 4.14 4.61 7.04
C ASP A 46 4.95 3.92 8.14
N GLU A 47 5.11 4.55 9.31
CA GLU A 47 5.92 4.04 10.43
C GLU A 47 5.29 2.83 11.15
N ASN A 48 3.99 2.88 11.45
CA ASN A 48 3.38 1.94 12.40
C ASN A 48 2.55 0.85 11.73
N PHE A 49 2.09 1.06 10.50
CA PHE A 49 1.22 0.10 9.81
C PHE A 49 1.91 -0.55 8.62
N PHE A 50 2.47 0.24 7.71
CA PHE A 50 3.08 -0.26 6.49
C PHE A 50 4.50 -0.78 6.71
N ARG A 51 5.35 -0.05 7.46
CA ARG A 51 6.74 -0.45 7.70
C ARG A 51 6.84 -1.80 8.41
N VAL A 52 6.00 -2.03 9.43
CA VAL A 52 5.95 -3.31 10.17
C VAL A 52 5.61 -4.49 9.25
N ARG A 53 4.76 -4.29 8.25
CA ARG A 53 4.43 -5.29 7.22
C ARG A 53 5.59 -5.49 6.24
N PHE A 54 6.17 -4.39 5.79
CA PHE A 54 7.26 -4.35 4.83
C PHE A 54 8.55 -5.00 5.34
N ASP A 55 8.89 -4.81 6.61
CA ASP A 55 10.13 -5.34 7.19
C ASP A 55 10.13 -6.88 7.32
N ARG A 56 8.95 -7.53 7.25
CA ARG A 56 8.79 -8.99 7.22
C ARG A 56 9.06 -9.60 5.83
N LEU A 57 9.29 -8.77 4.82
CA LEU A 57 9.47 -9.19 3.44
C LEU A 57 10.96 -9.44 3.14
N THR A 58 11.21 -10.52 2.42
CA THR A 58 12.52 -10.77 1.81
C THR A 58 12.82 -9.71 0.75
N PRO A 59 14.09 -9.49 0.39
CA PRO A 59 14.45 -8.55 -0.67
C PRO A 59 13.70 -8.82 -2.00
N ARG A 60 13.54 -10.08 -2.38
CA ARG A 60 12.82 -10.46 -3.61
C ARG A 60 11.32 -10.16 -3.55
N GLU A 61 10.68 -10.38 -2.40
CA GLU A 61 9.27 -10.02 -2.19
C GLU A 61 9.07 -8.51 -2.23
N LYS A 62 10.00 -7.74 -1.64
CA LYS A 62 9.99 -6.27 -1.72
C LYS A 62 10.04 -5.78 -3.17
N MET A 63 10.93 -6.36 -3.98
CA MET A 63 11.03 -6.05 -5.41
C MET A 63 9.78 -6.43 -6.19
N PHE A 64 9.14 -7.56 -5.85
CA PHE A 64 7.86 -7.94 -6.43
C PHE A 64 6.78 -6.90 -6.18
N LEU A 65 6.56 -6.51 -4.92
CA LEU A 65 5.57 -5.49 -4.59
C LEU A 65 5.92 -4.14 -5.21
N ARG A 66 7.21 -3.81 -5.30
CA ARG A 66 7.66 -2.57 -5.95
C ARG A 66 7.38 -2.57 -7.44
N ALA A 67 7.57 -3.69 -8.13
CA ALA A 67 7.18 -3.85 -9.53
C ALA A 67 5.67 -3.73 -9.71
N MET A 68 4.86 -4.35 -8.84
CA MET A 68 3.40 -4.15 -8.84
C MET A 68 3.03 -2.66 -8.69
N ALA A 69 3.63 -1.96 -7.73
CA ALA A 69 3.36 -0.55 -7.50
C ALA A 69 3.81 0.37 -8.66
N GLU A 70 4.70 -0.09 -9.52
CA GLU A 70 5.14 0.65 -10.72
C GLU A 70 4.13 0.54 -11.89
N LEU A 71 3.27 -0.48 -11.87
CA LEU A 71 2.26 -0.70 -12.90
C LEU A 71 1.03 0.21 -12.73
N GLY A 72 1.00 1.05 -11.69
CA GLY A 72 -0.10 1.97 -11.41
C GLY A 72 -1.10 1.40 -10.39
N ALA A 73 -2.38 1.70 -10.57
CA ALA A 73 -3.44 1.16 -9.72
C ALA A 73 -3.90 -0.21 -10.24
N GLY A 74 -3.97 -1.20 -9.35
CA GLY A 74 -4.35 -2.57 -9.69
C GLY A 74 -5.86 -2.75 -10.01
N PRO A 75 -6.29 -3.99 -10.29
CA PRO A 75 -5.51 -5.24 -10.16
C PRO A 75 -4.41 -5.41 -11.21
N TYR A 76 -3.43 -6.26 -10.90
CA TYR A 76 -2.20 -6.47 -11.68
C TYR A 76 -2.08 -7.91 -12.18
N ARG A 77 -1.75 -8.11 -13.45
CA ARG A 77 -1.44 -9.46 -13.95
C ARG A 77 -0.08 -9.91 -13.48
N THR A 78 0.04 -11.19 -13.13
CA THR A 78 1.34 -11.77 -12.74
C THR A 78 2.38 -11.68 -13.87
N GLY A 79 1.92 -11.72 -15.14
CA GLY A 79 2.78 -11.52 -16.32
C GLY A 79 3.41 -10.13 -16.38
N ASP A 80 2.62 -9.08 -16.20
CA ASP A 80 3.11 -7.69 -16.24
C ASP A 80 4.17 -7.44 -15.16
N VAL A 81 4.02 -8.06 -13.99
CA VAL A 81 5.03 -8.02 -12.92
C VAL A 81 6.33 -8.71 -13.34
N ALA A 82 6.21 -9.86 -14.03
CA ALA A 82 7.37 -10.61 -14.54
C ALA A 82 8.11 -9.81 -15.61
N ASP A 83 7.38 -9.19 -16.53
CA ASP A 83 7.92 -8.32 -17.59
C ASP A 83 8.63 -7.12 -16.98
N LYS A 84 8.01 -6.49 -15.96
CA LYS A 84 8.60 -5.35 -15.27
C LYS A 84 9.90 -5.70 -14.54
N LEU A 85 10.00 -6.92 -14.00
CA LEU A 85 11.19 -7.44 -13.34
C LEU A 85 12.18 -8.12 -14.30
N LYS A 86 11.85 -8.27 -15.59
CA LYS A 86 12.64 -9.00 -16.59
C LYS A 86 12.97 -10.45 -16.15
N VAL A 87 12.03 -11.12 -15.51
CA VAL A 87 12.17 -12.52 -15.07
C VAL A 87 11.13 -13.42 -15.71
N LYS A 88 11.39 -14.74 -15.75
CA LYS A 88 10.39 -15.70 -16.22
C LYS A 88 9.22 -15.77 -15.23
N ILE A 89 7.98 -15.71 -15.74
CA ILE A 89 6.75 -15.78 -14.92
C ILE A 89 6.70 -17.03 -14.02
N SER A 90 7.26 -18.15 -14.46
CA SER A 90 7.34 -19.39 -13.67
C SER A 90 8.14 -19.24 -12.37
N THR A 91 9.04 -18.27 -12.29
CA THR A 91 9.85 -17.99 -11.09
C THR A 91 9.11 -17.19 -10.03
N LEU A 92 7.96 -16.59 -10.39
CA LEU A 92 7.17 -15.73 -9.52
C LEU A 92 6.18 -16.48 -8.62
N GLY A 93 5.87 -17.75 -8.94
CA GLY A 93 4.90 -18.56 -8.18
C GLY A 93 5.19 -18.62 -6.67
N PRO A 94 6.40 -19.00 -6.23
CA PRO A 94 6.75 -19.05 -4.81
C PRO A 94 6.69 -17.68 -4.11
N LEU A 95 7.12 -16.61 -4.79
CA LEU A 95 7.08 -15.24 -4.24
C LEU A 95 5.63 -14.78 -4.05
N ARG A 96 4.77 -15.00 -5.06
CA ARG A 96 3.32 -14.72 -4.97
C ARG A 96 2.69 -15.48 -3.81
N ALA A 97 2.96 -16.78 -3.67
CA ALA A 97 2.41 -17.59 -2.58
C ALA A 97 2.87 -17.07 -1.20
N GLY A 98 4.14 -16.68 -1.07
CA GLY A 98 4.68 -16.06 0.16
C GLY A 98 3.98 -14.75 0.51
N LEU A 99 3.77 -13.86 -0.48
CA LEU A 99 3.07 -12.59 -0.31
C LEU A 99 1.60 -12.77 0.07
N ILE A 100 0.91 -13.75 -0.51
CA ILE A 100 -0.46 -14.11 -0.13
C ILE A 100 -0.50 -14.61 1.33
N LYS A 101 0.41 -15.53 1.70
CA LYS A 101 0.50 -16.06 3.07
C LYS A 101 0.78 -14.96 4.09
N LYS A 102 1.59 -13.96 3.73
CA LYS A 102 1.89 -12.79 4.58
C LYS A 102 0.77 -11.74 4.57
N GLY A 103 -0.27 -11.93 3.76
CA GLY A 103 -1.39 -11.00 3.65
C GLY A 103 -1.02 -9.66 3.00
N MET A 104 -0.02 -9.64 2.11
CA MET A 104 0.35 -8.43 1.35
C MET A 104 -0.50 -8.27 0.08
N VAL A 105 -0.83 -9.39 -0.55
CA VAL A 105 -1.63 -9.42 -1.78
C VAL A 105 -2.69 -10.52 -1.70
N TYR A 106 -3.74 -10.39 -2.50
CA TYR A 106 -4.75 -11.44 -2.74
C TYR A 106 -5.02 -11.57 -4.24
N SER A 107 -5.70 -12.65 -4.64
CA SER A 107 -6.06 -12.95 -6.04
C SER A 107 -7.53 -12.61 -6.26
N PRO A 108 -7.90 -11.46 -6.83
CA PRO A 108 -9.30 -11.11 -7.10
C PRO A 108 -9.90 -11.96 -8.22
N SER A 109 -9.07 -12.40 -9.16
CA SER A 109 -9.43 -13.27 -10.28
C SER A 109 -8.26 -14.22 -10.61
N TYR A 110 -8.44 -15.13 -11.56
CA TYR A 110 -7.36 -16.01 -12.01
C TYR A 110 -6.26 -15.20 -12.74
N GLY A 111 -5.03 -15.28 -12.24
CA GLY A 111 -3.85 -14.62 -12.84
C GLY A 111 -3.60 -13.19 -12.34
N ASP A 112 -4.61 -12.57 -11.73
CA ASP A 112 -4.53 -11.23 -11.17
C ASP A 112 -4.12 -11.22 -9.70
N MET A 113 -3.57 -10.09 -9.26
CA MET A 113 -3.24 -9.80 -7.87
C MET A 113 -3.64 -8.37 -7.52
N ALA A 114 -3.95 -8.14 -6.25
CA ALA A 114 -4.15 -6.79 -5.70
C ALA A 114 -3.57 -6.70 -4.29
N PHE A 115 -3.18 -5.51 -3.86
CA PHE A 115 -2.79 -5.25 -2.48
C PHE A 115 -3.99 -5.46 -1.55
N THR A 116 -3.75 -6.04 -0.38
CA THR A 116 -4.81 -6.30 0.62
C THR A 116 -5.31 -5.05 1.33
N VAL A 117 -4.54 -3.97 1.30
CA VAL A 117 -4.85 -2.70 1.94
C VAL A 117 -4.57 -1.54 0.97
N PRO A 118 -5.35 -0.45 1.01
CA PRO A 118 -5.08 0.70 0.16
C PRO A 118 -3.81 1.43 0.60
N LEU A 119 -3.32 2.34 -0.25
CA LEU A 119 -2.14 3.21 -0.04
C LEU A 119 -0.81 2.47 0.13
N PHE A 120 -0.82 1.13 0.17
CA PHE A 120 0.42 0.38 0.33
C PHE A 120 1.31 0.42 -0.91
N ASP A 121 0.72 0.53 -2.10
CA ASP A 121 1.46 0.80 -3.33
C ASP A 121 2.19 2.16 -3.28
N GLU A 122 1.52 3.19 -2.76
CA GLU A 122 2.10 4.51 -2.55
C GLU A 122 3.25 4.45 -1.52
N PHE A 123 3.05 3.75 -0.40
CA PHE A 123 4.10 3.49 0.58
C PHE A 123 5.30 2.77 -0.04
N ILE A 124 5.06 1.72 -0.83
CA ILE A 124 6.13 0.95 -1.48
C ILE A 124 6.97 1.83 -2.42
N ARG A 125 6.33 2.76 -3.16
CA ARG A 125 7.05 3.73 -4.01
C ARG A 125 7.91 4.69 -3.17
N ARG A 126 7.46 5.13 -2.00
CA ARG A 126 8.26 5.95 -1.07
C ARG A 126 9.40 5.16 -0.42
N ALA A 127 9.15 3.92 -0.03
CA ALA A 127 10.10 3.06 0.67
C ALA A 127 11.21 2.52 -0.25
N ILE A 128 10.92 2.33 -1.54
CA ILE A 128 11.88 1.92 -2.57
C ILE A 128 11.74 2.89 -3.75
N PRO A 129 12.38 4.07 -3.71
CA PRO A 129 12.18 5.11 -4.73
C PRO A 129 12.59 4.67 -6.14
N ARG A 130 13.63 3.83 -6.26
CA ARG A 130 14.16 3.35 -7.53
C ARG A 130 13.97 1.84 -7.63
N LEU A 131 13.34 1.39 -8.71
CA LEU A 131 13.28 -0.04 -9.06
C LEU A 131 14.54 -0.37 -9.88
N GLU A 132 15.48 -1.09 -9.28
CA GLU A 132 16.61 -1.68 -10.01
C GLU A 132 16.13 -2.97 -10.67
N THR A 133 16.06 -2.98 -12.02
CA THR A 133 15.62 -4.12 -12.84
C THR A 133 16.78 -4.82 -13.50
#